data_AF-A0A7C5LSP1-F1
#
_entry.id   AF-A0A7C5LSP1-F1
#
_cell.length_a   1.000
_cell.length_b   1.000
_cell.length_c   1.000
_cell.angle_alpha   90.00
_cell.angle_beta   90.00
_cell.angle_gamma   90.00
#
_symmetry.space_group_name_H-M   'P 1'
#
loop_
_entity.id
_entity.type
_entity.pdbx_description
1 polymer ?
#
loop_
_entity_poly.entity_id
_entity_poly.type
_entity_poly.pdbx_seq_one_letter_code
_entity_poly.pdbx_strand_id
1 'polypeptide(L)'
;MRKLSFGFGFVILAIAAVIFLMSVYTVKQWEQALVLRFGDPVRMVNAVNGENDAGLKFKTPFMERVIIFDKRNLELDMEPEQILASDQERLLVDAFIRYRITDVRQFYQTLHNRTRGESQMKRIMDSTLRDVL
;
A
#
# COMPACT_ATOMS: atom_id res chain seq x y z
N MET A 1 -11.00 -40.88 -32.00
CA MET A 1 -11.45 -40.48 -30.64
C MET A 1 -10.30 -40.21 -29.65
N ARG A 2 -9.16 -40.95 -29.65
CA ARG A 2 -8.00 -40.69 -28.75
C ARG A 2 -7.29 -39.34 -28.89
N LYS A 3 -7.33 -38.68 -30.05
CA LYS A 3 -6.70 -37.35 -30.25
C LYS A 3 -7.49 -36.21 -29.58
N LEU A 4 -8.80 -36.38 -29.40
CA LEU A 4 -9.66 -35.38 -28.73
C LEU A 4 -9.45 -35.39 -27.20
N SER A 5 -9.23 -36.56 -26.59
CA SER A 5 -8.98 -36.66 -25.15
C SER A 5 -7.61 -36.10 -24.76
N PHE A 6 -6.60 -36.25 -25.61
CA PHE A 6 -5.27 -35.64 -25.43
C PHE A 6 -5.34 -34.11 -25.55
N GLY A 7 -6.11 -33.59 -26.50
CA GLY A 7 -6.35 -32.15 -26.63
C GLY A 7 -7.08 -31.56 -25.43
N PHE A 8 -8.13 -32.24 -24.94
CA PHE A 8 -8.88 -31.80 -23.76
C PHE A 8 -8.05 -31.85 -22.48
N GLY A 9 -7.24 -32.91 -22.29
CA GLY A 9 -6.31 -33.00 -21.16
C GLY A 9 -5.25 -31.89 -21.17
N PHE A 10 -4.72 -31.55 -22.36
CA PHE A 10 -3.78 -30.44 -22.51
C PHE A 10 -4.42 -29.08 -22.15
N VAL A 11 -5.67 -28.84 -22.55
CA VAL A 11 -6.39 -27.60 -22.22
C VAL A 11 -6.63 -27.47 -20.72
N ILE A 12 -7.06 -28.54 -20.03
CA ILE A 12 -7.24 -28.51 -18.58
C ILE A 12 -5.91 -28.23 -17.87
N LEU A 13 -4.83 -28.88 -18.29
CA LEU A 13 -3.50 -28.67 -17.71
C LEU A 13 -3.04 -27.22 -17.91
N ALA A 14 -3.25 -26.65 -19.11
CA ALA A 14 -2.92 -25.26 -19.39
C ALA A 14 -3.72 -24.29 -18.49
N ILE A 15 -5.02 -24.53 -18.32
CA ILE A 15 -5.86 -23.71 -17.44
C ILE A 15 -5.38 -23.80 -15.99
N ALA A 16 -5.10 -25.01 -15.49
CA ALA A 16 -4.60 -25.21 -14.14
C ALA A 16 -3.25 -24.50 -13.91
N ALA A 17 -2.34 -24.56 -14.89
CA ALA A 17 -1.06 -23.87 -14.84
C ALA A 17 -1.22 -22.34 -14.78
N VAL A 18 -2.15 -21.77 -15.57
CA VAL A 18 -2.46 -20.34 -15.53
C VAL A 18 -3.01 -19.92 -14.17
N ILE A 19 -3.96 -20.68 -13.62
CA ILE A 19 -4.53 -20.41 -12.29
C ILE A 19 -3.44 -20.45 -11.21
N PHE A 20 -2.54 -21.44 -11.28
CA PHE A 20 -1.42 -21.55 -10.35
C PHE A 20 -0.51 -20.32 -10.44
N LEU A 21 -0.15 -19.89 -11.65
CA LEU A 21 0.71 -18.72 -11.85
C LEU A 21 0.06 -17.42 -11.32
N MET A 22 -1.25 -17.27 -11.46
CA MET A 22 -2.00 -16.12 -10.91
C MET A 22 -2.11 -16.12 -9.38
N SER A 23 -1.89 -17.29 -8.76
CA SER A 23 -1.94 -17.47 -7.31
C SER A 23 -0.64 -17.06 -6.63
N VAL A 24 0.46 -16.92 -7.37
CA VAL A 24 1.78 -16.60 -6.82
C VAL A 24 2.02 -15.10 -6.83
N TYR A 25 2.58 -14.57 -5.74
CA TYR A 25 3.09 -13.20 -5.68
C TYR A 25 4.32 -13.12 -4.78
N THR A 26 5.14 -12.09 -4.96
CA THR A 26 6.37 -11.88 -4.18
C THR A 26 6.30 -10.57 -3.44
N VAL A 27 6.73 -10.57 -2.18
CA VAL A 27 6.84 -9.36 -1.35
C VAL A 27 8.32 -9.14 -1.03
N LYS A 28 8.87 -7.98 -1.39
CA LYS A 28 10.27 -7.66 -1.10
C LYS A 28 10.44 -7.25 0.35
N GLN A 29 11.69 -7.22 0.83
CA GLN A 29 12.02 -6.90 2.22
C GLN A 29 11.58 -5.48 2.64
N TRP A 30 11.63 -4.52 1.70
CA TRP A 30 11.20 -3.13 1.90
C TRP A 30 9.73 -2.89 1.53
N GLU A 31 8.99 -3.94 1.18
CA GLU A 31 7.56 -3.87 0.84
C GLU A 31 6.78 -4.61 1.92
N GLN A 32 5.56 -4.17 2.18
CA GLN A 32 4.59 -4.87 3.02
C GLN A 32 3.31 -5.06 2.22
N ALA A 33 2.60 -6.16 2.42
CA ALA A 33 1.42 -6.48 1.63
C ALA A 33 0.19 -6.69 2.51
N LEU A 34 -0.93 -6.12 2.08
CA LEU A 34 -2.24 -6.33 2.65
C LEU A 34 -3.04 -7.24 1.71
N VAL A 35 -3.43 -8.40 2.21
CA VAL A 35 -4.30 -9.33 1.49
C VAL A 35 -5.74 -9.03 1.89
N LEU A 36 -6.53 -8.67 0.89
CA LEU A 36 -7.95 -8.42 1.00
C LEU A 36 -8.71 -9.63 0.46
N ARG A 37 -9.79 -10.04 1.12
CA ARG A 37 -10.73 -11.03 0.62
C ARG A 37 -12.09 -10.37 0.51
N PHE A 38 -12.65 -10.29 -0.70
CA PHE A 38 -13.90 -9.55 -0.97
C PHE A 38 -13.95 -8.10 -0.46
N GLY A 39 -12.79 -7.47 -0.26
CA GLY A 39 -12.67 -6.12 0.30
C GLY A 39 -12.24 -6.06 1.76
N ASP A 40 -12.38 -7.16 2.50
CA ASP A 40 -12.01 -7.22 3.91
C ASP A 40 -10.53 -7.56 4.12
N PRO A 41 -9.81 -6.84 4.99
CA PRO A 41 -8.40 -7.09 5.26
C PRO A 41 -8.21 -8.34 6.12
N VAL A 42 -7.86 -9.46 5.48
CA VAL A 42 -7.71 -10.77 6.15
C VAL A 42 -6.31 -11.01 6.68
N ARG A 43 -5.26 -10.57 5.97
CA ARG A 43 -3.87 -10.88 6.31
C ARG A 43 -2.93 -9.73 5.97
N MET A 44 -1.93 -9.54 6.82
CA MET A 44 -0.79 -8.66 6.58
C MET A 44 0.46 -9.51 6.39
N VAL A 45 1.34 -9.09 5.49
CA VAL A 45 2.62 -9.75 5.17
C VAL A 45 3.72 -8.70 5.21
N ASN A 46 4.85 -9.08 5.81
CA ASN A 46 6.05 -8.30 6.09
C ASN A 46 5.77 -7.00 6.84
N ALA A 47 4.88 -7.06 7.84
CA ALA A 47 4.45 -5.90 8.61
C ALA A 47 5.64 -5.20 9.30
N VAL A 48 5.54 -3.90 9.55
CA VAL A 48 6.58 -3.12 10.25
C VAL A 48 6.77 -3.59 11.68
N ASN A 49 5.67 -3.82 12.39
CA ASN A 49 5.67 -4.21 13.81
C ASN A 49 5.50 -5.74 14.01
N GLY A 50 5.61 -6.53 12.93
CA GLY A 50 5.37 -7.97 12.95
C GLY A 50 6.60 -8.77 12.53
N GLU A 51 6.37 -10.03 12.18
CA GLU A 51 7.41 -10.91 11.65
C GLU A 51 7.87 -10.45 10.26
N ASN A 52 9.18 -10.53 10.01
CA ASN A 52 9.78 -10.22 8.71
C ASN A 52 9.63 -11.42 7.77
N ASP A 53 8.42 -11.63 7.24
CA ASP A 53 8.08 -12.76 6.38
C ASP A 53 8.09 -12.40 4.88
N ALA A 54 9.08 -11.61 4.45
CA ALA A 54 9.30 -11.28 3.04
C ALA A 54 9.59 -12.54 2.20
N GLY A 55 9.22 -12.50 0.91
CA GLY A 55 9.47 -13.58 -0.04
C GLY A 55 8.25 -13.97 -0.87
N LEU A 56 8.28 -15.20 -1.39
CA LEU A 56 7.21 -15.77 -2.20
C LEU A 56 6.01 -16.12 -1.33
N LYS A 57 4.82 -15.75 -1.80
CA LYS A 57 3.54 -15.99 -1.12
C LYS A 57 2.49 -16.44 -2.12
N PHE A 58 1.46 -17.07 -1.58
CA PHE A 58 0.34 -17.57 -2.34
C PHE A 58 -0.95 -16.85 -1.92
N LYS A 59 -1.78 -16.56 -2.89
CA LYS A 59 -3.13 -16.01 -2.73
C LYS A 59 -4.11 -16.88 -3.50
N THR A 60 -5.37 -16.86 -3.06
CA THR A 60 -6.45 -17.48 -3.81
C THR A 60 -6.83 -16.56 -4.97
N PRO A 61 -6.71 -16.99 -6.24
CA PRO A 61 -7.04 -16.15 -7.37
C PRO A 61 -8.54 -15.82 -7.35
N PHE A 62 -8.93 -14.67 -7.92
CA PHE A 62 -10.29 -14.12 -7.97
C PHE A 62 -10.90 -13.63 -6.65
N MET A 63 -10.70 -14.33 -5.53
CA MET A 63 -11.27 -13.92 -4.22
C MET A 63 -10.36 -12.98 -3.44
N GLU A 64 -9.04 -13.19 -3.55
CA GLU A 64 -8.05 -12.43 -2.81
C GLU A 64 -7.33 -11.41 -3.71
N ARG A 65 -7.29 -10.16 -3.22
CA ARG A 65 -6.54 -9.07 -3.83
C ARG A 65 -5.40 -8.67 -2.90
N VAL A 66 -4.20 -8.54 -3.45
CA VAL A 66 -3.01 -8.13 -2.70
C VAL A 66 -2.70 -6.70 -3.05
N ILE A 67 -2.62 -5.83 -2.04
CA ILE A 67 -2.17 -4.45 -2.16
C ILE A 67 -0.81 -4.34 -1.50
N ILE A 68 0.16 -3.80 -2.21
CA ILE A 68 1.53 -3.64 -1.73
C ILE A 68 1.72 -2.19 -1.30
N PHE A 69 2.32 -2.00 -0.13
CA PHE A 69 2.70 -0.73 0.43
C PHE A 69 4.21 -0.71 0.69
N ASP A 70 4.79 0.49 0.72
CA ASP A 70 6.18 0.67 1.11
C ASP A 70 6.33 0.53 2.63
N LYS A 71 7.37 -0.17 3.07
CA LYS A 71 7.72 -0.35 4.50
C LYS A 71 8.68 0.75 4.99
N ARG A 72 9.28 1.52 4.08
CA ARG A 72 10.29 2.52 4.37
C ARG A 72 9.68 3.84 4.85
N ASN A 73 10.54 4.76 5.28
CA ASN A 73 10.14 6.14 5.49
C ASN A 73 9.85 6.78 4.13
N LEU A 74 8.62 7.22 3.96
CA LEU A 74 8.15 7.97 2.82
C LEU A 74 8.30 9.45 3.14
N GLU A 75 8.67 10.20 2.11
CA GLU A 75 8.73 11.66 2.17
C GLU A 75 7.52 12.22 1.44
N LEU A 76 6.89 13.22 2.05
CA LEU A 76 5.81 14.00 1.47
C LEU A 76 6.23 15.46 1.49
N ASP A 77 6.46 15.97 0.30
CA ASP A 77 6.83 17.36 0.09
C ASP A 77 5.59 18.25 0.01
N MET A 78 5.72 19.46 0.55
CA MET A 78 4.68 20.48 0.52
C MET A 78 5.13 21.65 -0.34
N GLU A 79 4.18 22.33 -0.97
CA GLU A 79 4.52 23.53 -1.71
C GLU A 79 4.83 24.64 -0.70
N PRO A 80 5.92 25.42 -0.90
CA PRO A 80 6.24 26.53 -0.02
C PRO A 80 5.09 27.53 0.05
N GLU A 81 4.69 27.90 1.27
CA GLU A 81 3.58 28.82 1.49
C GLU A 81 4.03 30.07 2.26
N GLN A 82 3.42 31.22 1.93
CA GLN A 82 3.62 32.45 2.68
C GLN A 82 2.67 32.48 3.87
N ILE A 83 3.24 32.47 5.07
CA ILE A 83 2.50 32.55 6.33
C ILE A 83 2.84 33.88 6.99
N LEU A 84 1.84 34.50 7.63
CA LEU A 84 2.04 35.68 8.47
C LEU A 84 2.31 35.20 9.89
N ALA A 85 3.50 35.45 10.40
CA ALA A 85 3.86 35.13 11.78
C ALA A 85 3.22 36.13 12.76
N SER A 86 3.22 35.79 14.04
CA SER A 86 2.64 36.56 15.15
C SER A 86 3.22 37.96 15.29
N ASP A 87 4.46 38.16 14.86
CA ASP A 87 5.16 39.45 14.80
C ASP A 87 4.82 40.27 13.54
N GLN A 88 3.85 39.80 12.74
CA GLN A 88 3.41 40.37 11.47
C GLN A 88 4.45 40.30 10.34
N GLU A 89 5.49 39.48 10.48
CA GLU A 89 6.41 39.21 9.38
C GLU A 89 5.86 38.17 8.41
N ARG A 90 6.13 38.36 7.11
CA ARG A 90 5.76 37.39 6.06
C ARG A 90 6.91 36.42 5.86
N LEU A 91 6.71 35.18 6.26
CA LEU A 91 7.69 34.12 6.10
C LEU A 91 7.28 33.19 4.95
N LEU A 92 8.23 32.90 4.06
CA LEU A 92 8.08 31.82 3.09
C LEU A 92 8.57 30.53 3.76
N VAL A 93 7.65 29.64 4.10
CA VAL A 93 7.95 28.42 4.85
C VAL A 93 7.96 27.24 3.89
N ASP A 94 9.09 26.52 3.87
CA ASP A 94 9.21 25.23 3.22
C ASP A 94 9.13 24.13 4.28
N ALA A 95 8.29 23.12 4.04
CA ALA A 95 7.99 22.07 4.99
C ALA A 95 7.85 20.72 4.30
N PHE A 96 8.42 19.69 4.91
CA PHE A 96 8.31 18.32 4.44
C PHE A 96 7.92 17.40 5.59
N ILE A 97 7.24 16.30 5.27
CA ILE A 97 6.79 15.30 6.24
C ILE A 97 7.47 13.98 5.91
N ARG A 98 8.08 13.37 6.92
CA ARG A 98 8.52 11.97 6.83
C ARG A 98 7.60 11.08 7.63
N TYR A 99 6.98 10.11 6.96
CA TYR A 99 6.03 9.20 7.57
C TYR A 99 6.31 7.75 7.17
N ARG A 100 5.84 6.81 7.99
CA ARG A 100 5.91 5.38 7.69
C ARG A 100 4.57 4.75 8.03
N ILE A 101 4.09 3.86 7.18
CA ILE A 101 2.86 3.10 7.45
C ILE A 101 3.22 1.93 8.36
N THR A 102 2.95 2.06 9.66
CA THR A 102 3.24 1.04 10.68
C THR A 102 2.19 -0.07 10.69
N ASP A 103 0.91 0.29 10.54
CA ASP A 103 -0.22 -0.63 10.43
C ASP A 103 -0.97 -0.40 9.11
N VAL A 104 -0.80 -1.32 8.15
CA VAL A 104 -1.47 -1.27 6.84
C VAL A 104 -2.96 -1.57 6.91
N ARG A 105 -3.42 -2.36 7.89
CA ARG A 105 -4.85 -2.66 8.05
C ARG A 105 -5.58 -1.40 8.48
N GLN A 106 -5.10 -0.72 9.52
CA GLN A 106 -5.69 0.54 9.99
C GLN A 106 -5.60 1.62 8.92
N PHE A 107 -4.47 1.71 8.22
CA PHE A 107 -4.29 2.65 7.11
C PHE A 107 -5.33 2.43 6.00
N TYR A 108 -5.53 1.18 5.57
CA TYR A 108 -6.50 0.85 4.51
C TYR A 108 -7.95 1.10 4.96
N GLN A 109 -8.31 0.77 6.20
CA GLN A 109 -9.66 0.99 6.72
C GLN A 109 -10.01 2.48 6.80
N THR A 110 -9.07 3.32 7.25
CA THR A 110 -9.33 4.75 7.44
C THR A 110 -9.16 5.56 6.16
N LEU A 111 -8.06 5.33 5.44
CA LEU A 111 -7.63 6.20 4.34
C LEU A 111 -7.88 5.57 2.96
N HIS A 112 -8.01 4.24 2.89
CA HIS A 112 -8.24 3.45 1.68
C HIS A 112 -7.12 3.50 0.63
N ASN A 113 -6.63 4.69 0.31
CA ASN A 113 -5.58 4.92 -0.66
C ASN A 113 -4.49 5.85 -0.09
N ARG A 114 -3.32 5.80 -0.73
CA ARG A 114 -2.17 6.61 -0.36
C ARG A 114 -2.44 8.11 -0.51
N THR A 115 -3.05 8.50 -1.62
CA THR A 115 -3.34 9.90 -1.96
C THR A 115 -4.20 10.61 -0.92
N ARG A 116 -5.24 9.95 -0.41
CA ARG A 116 -6.10 10.49 0.65
C ARG A 116 -5.34 10.59 1.95
N GLY A 117 -4.52 9.60 2.28
CA GLY A 117 -3.61 9.66 3.44
C GLY A 117 -2.69 10.88 3.39
N GLU A 118 -1.97 11.05 2.27
CA GLU A 118 -1.08 12.20 2.06
C GLU A 118 -1.86 13.52 2.10
N SER A 119 -3.05 13.58 1.49
CA SER A 119 -3.90 14.78 1.54
C SER A 119 -4.37 15.12 2.97
N GLN A 120 -4.60 14.13 3.83
CA GLN A 120 -4.94 14.36 5.25
C GLN A 120 -3.73 14.90 6.01
N MET A 121 -2.56 14.29 5.81
CA MET A 121 -1.31 14.73 6.45
C MET A 121 -0.96 16.17 6.07
N LYS A 122 -1.09 16.53 4.78
CA LYS A 122 -0.88 17.91 4.31
C LYS A 122 -1.77 18.92 5.03
N ARG A 123 -3.07 18.62 5.17
CA ARG A 123 -4.00 19.54 5.84
C ARG A 123 -3.72 19.70 7.33
N ILE A 124 -3.33 18.60 8.01
CA ILE A 124 -2.95 18.68 9.42
C ILE A 124 -1.69 19.52 9.60
N MET A 125 -0.69 19.34 8.73
CA MET A 125 0.54 20.11 8.79
C MET A 125 0.31 21.60 8.50
N ASP A 126 -0.45 21.94 7.46
CA ASP A 126 -0.84 23.33 7.16
C ASP A 126 -1.53 24.01 8.36
N SER A 127 -2.49 23.33 8.99
CA SER A 127 -3.12 23.83 10.22
C SER A 127 -2.11 24.04 11.35
N THR A 128 -1.19 23.11 11.54
CA THR A 128 -0.19 23.19 12.63
C THR A 128 0.82 24.32 12.39
N LEU A 129 1.25 24.53 11.14
CA LEU A 129 2.17 25.61 10.78
C LEU A 129 1.53 26.99 11.01
N ARG A 130 0.22 27.12 10.75
CA ARG A 130 -0.53 28.36 11.00
C ARG A 130 -0.81 28.63 12.47
N ASP A 131 -0.93 27.59 13.29
CA ASP A 131 -1.22 27.73 14.73
C ASP A 131 0.01 28.09 15.58
N VAL A 132 1.21 27.69 15.13
CA VAL A 132 2.47 27.89 15.89
C VAL A 132 3.15 29.22 15.57
N LEU A 133 2.91 29.77 14.38
CA LEU A 133 3.49 31.04 13.92
C LEU A 133 2.61 32.21 14.31
#